data_AF-A0A7G8ZKL6-F1
#
_entry.id   AF-A0A7G8ZKL6-F1
#
_cell.length_a   1.000
_cell.length_b   1.000
_cell.length_c   1.000
_cell.angle_alpha   90.00
_cell.angle_beta   90.00
_cell.angle_gamma   90.00
#
_symmetry.space_group_name_H-M   'P 1'
#
loop_
_entity.id
_entity.type
_entity.pdbx_description
1 polymer ?
#
loop_
_entity_poly.entity_id
_entity_poly.type
_entity_poly.pdbx_seq_one_letter_code
_entity_poly.pdbx_strand_id
1 'polypeptide(L)'
;MLTVLAAALSLTAQTAEFTHDPDLLSQYMVQACQVQQVGRNGATEAENLPFCTCLDGELASNASDELYRIFALGSQGAIGEDAQIDAAMAQAESQRIFLEMPAEEQAGVQPVLQSAVLACRDEAPVTTSAQ
;
A
#
# COMPACT_ATOMS: atom_id res chain seq x y z
N MET A 1 5.86 -38.68 -37.62
CA MET A 1 4.39 -38.55 -37.74
C MET A 1 3.85 -38.13 -36.38
N LEU A 2 3.02 -37.08 -36.35
CA LEU A 2 2.19 -36.54 -35.26
C LEU A 2 2.99 -36.02 -34.04
N THR A 3 3.19 -34.71 -33.80
CA THR A 3 2.26 -33.56 -33.78
C THR A 3 1.03 -33.83 -32.92
N VAL A 4 0.95 -33.18 -31.74
CA VAL A 4 -0.21 -32.93 -30.84
C VAL A 4 0.40 -32.62 -29.46
N LEU A 5 0.16 -31.53 -28.74
CA LEU A 5 -0.73 -30.38 -28.89
C LEU A 5 -0.11 -29.27 -28.02
N ALA A 6 0.14 -28.10 -28.59
CA ALA A 6 0.36 -26.89 -27.82
C ALA A 6 -0.99 -26.51 -27.18
N ALA A 7 -1.23 -26.94 -25.96
CA ALA A 7 -2.26 -26.36 -25.11
C ALA A 7 -1.74 -24.99 -24.66
N ALA A 8 -1.90 -24.01 -25.55
CA ALA A 8 -1.89 -22.61 -25.18
C ALA A 8 -3.01 -22.41 -24.15
N LEU A 9 -2.64 -22.54 -22.88
CA LEU A 9 -3.35 -21.94 -21.76
C LEU A 9 -3.23 -20.43 -21.93
N SER A 10 -4.03 -19.90 -22.85
CA SER A 10 -4.41 -18.50 -22.87
C SER A 10 -5.31 -18.29 -21.65
N LEU A 11 -4.71 -18.34 -20.47
CA LEU A 11 -5.21 -17.64 -19.29
C LEU A 11 -5.23 -16.18 -19.70
N THR A 12 -6.37 -15.75 -20.24
CA THR A 12 -6.76 -14.36 -20.16
C THR A 12 -6.97 -14.12 -18.68
N ALA A 13 -5.87 -13.76 -18.00
CA ALA A 13 -5.94 -13.05 -16.75
C ALA A 13 -6.81 -11.83 -17.07
N GLN A 14 -8.11 -11.94 -16.76
CA GLN A 14 -8.95 -10.77 -16.64
C GLN A 14 -8.32 -10.01 -15.49
N THR A 15 -7.37 -9.14 -15.80
CA THR A 15 -6.82 -8.18 -14.85
C THR A 15 -8.01 -7.32 -14.48
N ALA A 16 -8.68 -7.66 -13.38
CA ALA A 16 -9.51 -6.69 -12.70
C ALA A 16 -8.57 -5.52 -12.41
N GLU A 17 -8.71 -4.45 -13.18
CA GLU A 17 -7.82 -3.32 -13.08
C GLU A 17 -8.01 -2.71 -11.69
N PHE A 18 -6.96 -2.71 -10.88
CA PHE A 18 -7.01 -2.10 -9.57
C PHE A 18 -7.31 -0.62 -9.72
N THR A 19 -8.05 -0.08 -8.75
CA THR A 19 -8.53 1.31 -8.79
C THR A 19 -7.41 2.33 -9.01
N HIS A 20 -7.77 3.43 -9.66
CA HIS A 20 -7.00 4.67 -9.74
C HIS A 20 -7.72 5.82 -9.02
N ASP A 21 -8.86 5.54 -8.40
CA ASP A 21 -9.63 6.52 -7.64
C ASP A 21 -8.87 6.89 -6.36
N PRO A 22 -8.40 8.14 -6.21
CA PRO A 22 -7.62 8.56 -5.05
C PRO A 22 -8.39 8.41 -3.74
N ASP A 23 -9.72 8.56 -3.73
CA ASP A 23 -10.53 8.42 -2.53
C ASP A 23 -10.57 6.96 -2.04
N LEU A 24 -10.56 6.00 -2.98
CA LEU A 24 -10.51 4.58 -2.65
C LEU A 24 -9.11 4.15 -2.23
N LEU A 25 -8.07 4.70 -2.85
CA LEU A 25 -6.68 4.46 -2.45
C LEU A 25 -6.38 5.00 -1.04
N SER A 26 -6.92 6.18 -0.70
CA SER A 26 -6.83 6.76 0.65
C SER A 26 -7.49 5.86 1.68
N GLN A 27 -8.68 5.32 1.39
CA GLN A 27 -9.33 4.35 2.28
C GLN A 27 -8.47 3.11 2.52
N TYR A 28 -7.84 2.57 1.47
CA TYR A 28 -6.91 1.44 1.59
C TYR A 28 -5.68 1.78 2.42
N MET A 29 -5.11 2.98 2.25
CA MET A 29 -3.94 3.45 3.00
C MET A 29 -4.25 3.61 4.48
N VAL A 30 -5.32 4.33 4.82
CA VAL A 30 -5.70 4.60 6.21
C VAL A 30 -6.02 3.29 6.94
N GLN A 31 -6.82 2.41 6.33
CA GLN A 31 -7.18 1.13 6.93
C GLN A 31 -5.94 0.25 7.16
N ALA A 32 -5.06 0.12 6.16
CA ALA A 32 -3.86 -0.69 6.31
C ALA A 32 -2.91 -0.13 7.37
N CYS A 33 -2.76 1.20 7.44
CA CYS A 33 -2.00 1.83 8.51
C CYS A 33 -2.58 1.49 9.89
N GLN A 34 -3.90 1.60 10.09
CA GLN A 34 -4.51 1.30 11.38
C GLN A 34 -4.26 -0.16 11.80
N VAL A 35 -4.47 -1.12 10.89
CA VAL A 35 -4.18 -2.55 11.14
C VAL A 35 -2.72 -2.77 11.55
N GLN A 36 -1.78 -2.17 10.81
CA GLN A 36 -0.35 -2.31 11.10
C GLN A 36 0.04 -1.66 12.43
N GLN A 37 -0.55 -0.53 12.80
CA GLN A 37 -0.19 0.18 14.03
C GLN A 37 -0.78 -0.47 15.28
N VAL A 38 -2.04 -0.94 15.22
CA VAL A 38 -2.68 -1.69 16.32
C VAL A 38 -1.82 -2.90 16.72
N GLY A 39 -1.28 -3.62 15.74
CA GLY A 39 -0.37 -4.75 15.99
C GLY A 39 1.01 -4.38 16.56
N ARG A 40 1.42 -3.10 16.51
CA ARG A 40 2.78 -2.65 16.85
C ARG A 40 2.90 -1.89 18.15
N ASN A 41 1.95 -1.01 18.46
CA ASN A 41 2.10 -0.04 19.54
C ASN A 41 1.11 -0.24 20.71
N GLY A 42 0.11 -1.12 20.55
CA GLY A 42 -0.90 -1.41 21.57
C GLY A 42 -1.97 -0.32 21.73
N ALA A 43 -1.95 0.73 20.90
CA ALA A 43 -3.02 1.71 20.80
C ALA A 43 -4.19 1.16 19.97
N THR A 44 -5.39 1.68 20.21
CA THR A 44 -6.61 1.34 19.48
C THR A 44 -6.60 1.92 18.05
N GLU A 45 -7.51 1.44 17.19
CA GLU A 45 -7.69 2.02 15.84
C GLU A 45 -8.01 3.51 15.88
N ALA A 46 -8.83 3.95 16.84
CA ALA A 46 -9.22 5.34 17.00
C ALA A 46 -8.05 6.23 17.44
N GLU A 47 -7.16 5.71 18.29
CA GLU A 47 -5.94 6.42 18.72
C GLU A 47 -4.88 6.48 17.61
N ASN A 48 -4.85 5.49 16.71
CA ASN A 48 -3.94 5.48 15.56
C ASN A 48 -4.46 6.30 14.36
N LEU A 49 -5.76 6.62 14.31
CA LEU A 49 -6.37 7.30 13.18
C LEU A 49 -5.71 8.65 12.83
N PRO A 50 -5.40 9.55 13.79
CA PRO A 50 -4.74 10.83 13.48
C PRO A 50 -3.41 10.64 12.73
N PHE A 51 -2.55 9.75 13.22
CA PHE A 51 -1.29 9.39 12.55
C PHE A 51 -1.53 8.83 11.15
N CYS A 52 -2.48 7.90 11.00
CA CYS A 52 -2.74 7.25 9.72
C CYS A 52 -3.34 8.18 8.68
N THR A 53 -4.24 9.10 9.08
CA THR A 53 -4.78 10.13 8.20
C THR A 53 -3.71 11.15 7.80
N CYS A 54 -2.83 11.55 8.74
CA CYS A 54 -1.70 12.40 8.39
C CYS A 54 -0.76 11.70 7.39
N LEU A 55 -0.39 10.45 7.65
CA LEU A 55 0.54 9.69 6.82
C LEU A 55 0.00 9.53 5.39
N ASP A 56 -1.29 9.22 5.27
CA ASP A 56 -2.00 9.16 3.99
C ASP A 56 -1.93 10.50 3.24
N GLY A 57 -2.28 11.61 3.91
CA GLY A 57 -2.24 12.94 3.31
C GLY A 57 -0.84 13.37 2.85
N GLU A 58 0.18 13.09 3.66
CA GLU A 58 1.59 13.36 3.31
C GLU A 58 2.06 12.51 2.13
N LEU A 59 1.70 11.22 2.08
CA LEU A 59 2.04 10.36 0.95
C LEU A 59 1.32 10.81 -0.33
N ALA A 60 0.03 11.11 -0.26
CA ALA A 60 -0.74 11.60 -1.41
C ALA A 60 -0.21 12.94 -1.95
N SER A 61 0.29 13.82 -1.08
CA SER A 61 0.78 15.15 -1.47
C SER A 61 2.19 15.15 -2.03
N ASN A 62 3.03 14.18 -1.64
CA ASN A 62 4.46 14.17 -1.97
C ASN A 62 4.86 13.04 -2.94
N ALA A 63 3.98 12.07 -3.20
CA ALA A 63 4.20 11.02 -4.18
C ALA A 63 3.64 11.39 -5.55
N SER A 64 4.16 10.77 -6.62
CA SER A 64 3.44 10.69 -7.89
C SER A 64 2.20 9.79 -7.74
N ASP A 65 1.22 9.92 -8.63
CA ASP A 65 0.00 9.11 -8.60
C ASP A 65 0.31 7.60 -8.62
N GLU A 66 1.28 7.18 -9.44
CA GLU A 66 1.71 5.77 -9.50
C GLU A 66 2.40 5.33 -8.20
N LEU A 67 3.23 6.19 -7.62
CA LEU A 67 3.89 5.89 -6.35
C LEU A 67 2.88 5.81 -5.19
N TYR A 68 1.90 6.69 -5.15
CA TYR A 68 0.83 6.64 -4.17
C TYR A 68 0.00 5.35 -4.33
N ARG A 69 -0.31 4.96 -5.57
CA ARG A 69 -0.98 3.70 -5.89
C ARG A 69 -0.15 2.48 -5.44
N ILE A 70 1.17 2.51 -5.59
CA ILE A 70 2.08 1.48 -5.06
C ILE A 70 1.97 1.39 -3.53
N PHE A 71 1.96 2.52 -2.83
CA PHE A 71 1.82 2.53 -1.37
C PHE A 71 0.49 1.93 -0.93
N ALA A 72 -0.62 2.35 -1.55
CA ALA A 72 -1.96 1.86 -1.22
C ALA A 72 -2.10 0.35 -1.46
N LEU A 73 -1.78 -0.13 -2.66
CA LEU A 73 -1.89 -1.54 -3.01
C LEU A 73 -0.89 -2.41 -2.25
N GLY A 74 0.34 -1.92 -2.08
CA GLY A 74 1.39 -2.59 -1.31
C GLY A 74 1.00 -2.73 0.16
N SER A 75 0.34 -1.73 0.74
CA SER A 75 -0.13 -1.76 2.13
C SER A 75 -1.27 -2.76 2.32
N GLN A 76 -2.21 -2.85 1.36
CA GLN A 76 -3.23 -3.90 1.35
C GLN A 76 -2.59 -5.30 1.22
N GLY A 77 -1.58 -5.44 0.37
CA GLY A 77 -0.80 -6.68 0.27
C GLY A 77 -0.12 -7.07 1.59
N ALA A 78 0.42 -6.09 2.31
CA ALA A 78 1.16 -6.30 3.55
C ALA A 78 0.29 -6.72 4.75
N ILE A 79 -1.00 -6.37 4.75
CA ILE A 79 -1.93 -6.75 5.83
C ILE A 79 -2.68 -8.07 5.56
N GLY A 80 -2.46 -8.69 4.40
CA GLY A 80 -2.89 -10.07 4.14
C GLY A 80 -4.40 -10.29 4.28
N GLU A 81 -4.80 -11.13 5.25
CA GLU A 81 -6.21 -11.49 5.47
C GLU A 81 -7.08 -10.32 5.95
N ASP A 82 -6.46 -9.25 6.47
CA ASP A 82 -7.15 -8.04 6.90
C ASP A 82 -7.39 -7.04 5.74
N ALA A 83 -6.98 -7.38 4.52
CA ALA A 83 -7.14 -6.52 3.34
C ALA A 83 -8.60 -6.40 2.88
N GLN A 84 -8.95 -5.22 2.33
CA GLN A 84 -10.26 -4.96 1.72
C GLN A 84 -10.37 -5.50 0.29
N ILE A 85 -9.23 -5.85 -0.31
CA ILE A 85 -9.07 -6.39 -1.66
C ILE A 85 -8.24 -7.67 -1.61
N ASP A 86 -8.14 -8.41 -2.71
CA ASP A 86 -7.25 -9.56 -2.79
C ASP A 86 -5.78 -9.13 -2.55
N ALA A 87 -5.26 -9.44 -1.37
CA ALA A 87 -3.95 -8.99 -0.92
C ALA A 87 -2.82 -9.51 -1.81
N ALA A 88 -2.90 -10.76 -2.26
CA ALA A 88 -1.88 -11.36 -3.11
C ALA A 88 -1.83 -10.65 -4.49
N MET A 89 -3.00 -10.37 -5.06
CA MET A 89 -3.11 -9.65 -6.32
C MET A 89 -2.72 -8.17 -6.16
N ALA A 90 -3.08 -7.52 -5.06
CA ALA A 90 -2.69 -6.13 -4.77
C ALA A 90 -1.16 -6.00 -4.61
N GLN A 91 -0.54 -6.95 -3.91
CA GLN A 91 0.91 -7.01 -3.79
C GLN A 91 1.59 -7.24 -5.14
N ALA A 92 1.06 -8.17 -5.95
CA ALA A 92 1.59 -8.46 -7.28
C ALA A 92 1.49 -7.24 -8.22
N GLU A 93 0.37 -6.52 -8.17
CA GLU A 93 0.18 -5.28 -8.95
C GLU A 93 1.11 -4.17 -8.48
N SER A 94 1.23 -3.93 -7.16
CA SER A 94 2.17 -2.94 -6.60
C SER A 94 3.61 -3.22 -7.07
N GLN A 95 4.05 -4.48 -7.05
CA GLN A 95 5.36 -4.88 -7.56
C GLN A 95 5.50 -4.68 -9.07
N ARG A 96 4.46 -4.99 -9.85
CA ARG A 96 4.45 -4.78 -11.30
C ARG A 96 4.63 -3.29 -11.63
N ILE A 97 3.83 -2.42 -11.01
CA ILE A 97 3.94 -0.96 -11.20
C ILE A 97 5.35 -0.50 -10.83
N PHE A 98 5.85 -0.88 -9.65
CA PHE A 98 7.20 -0.50 -9.20
C PHE A 98 8.30 -0.89 -10.20
N LEU A 99 8.23 -2.09 -10.80
CA LEU A 99 9.22 -2.57 -11.77
C LEU A 99 9.12 -1.87 -13.14
N GLU A 100 7.97 -1.28 -13.46
CA GLU A 100 7.74 -0.52 -14.69
C GLU A 100 8.11 0.96 -14.56
N MET A 101 8.20 1.48 -13.32
CA MET A 101 8.59 2.86 -13.05
C MET A 101 10.03 3.18 -13.49
N PRO A 102 10.34 4.45 -13.82
CA PRO A 102 11.72 4.92 -13.97
C PRO A 102 12.54 4.69 -12.69
N ALA A 103 13.83 4.39 -12.84
CA ALA A 103 14.74 4.13 -11.71
C ALA A 103 14.82 5.30 -10.71
N GLU A 104 14.64 6.55 -11.18
CA GLU A 104 14.60 7.74 -10.32
C GLU A 104 13.38 7.73 -9.39
N GLU A 105 12.19 7.34 -9.89
CA GLU A 105 11.00 7.23 -9.07
C GLU A 105 11.07 6.04 -8.11
N GLN A 106 11.66 4.92 -8.55
CA GLN A 106 11.94 3.78 -7.67
C GLN A 106 12.87 4.18 -6.50
N ALA A 107 13.87 5.03 -6.76
CA ALA A 107 14.74 5.54 -5.71
C ALA A 107 14.02 6.51 -4.75
N GLY A 108 12.94 7.16 -5.21
CA GLY A 108 12.11 8.07 -4.44
C GLY A 108 11.20 7.41 -3.40
N VAL A 109 10.92 6.11 -3.51
CA VAL A 109 9.99 5.40 -2.60
C VAL A 109 10.38 5.56 -1.13
N GLN A 110 11.62 5.25 -0.78
CA GLN A 110 12.07 5.25 0.61
C GLN A 110 12.16 6.67 1.20
N PRO A 111 12.73 7.67 0.49
CA PRO A 111 12.73 9.05 0.95
C PRO A 111 11.33 9.63 1.19
N VAL A 112 10.38 9.40 0.28
CA VAL A 112 8.99 9.88 0.41
C VAL A 112 8.34 9.29 1.66
N LEU A 113 8.44 7.97 1.84
CA LEU A 113 7.88 7.31 3.02
C LEU A 113 8.50 7.82 4.33
N GLN A 114 9.82 7.96 4.38
CA GLN A 114 10.52 8.47 5.57
C GLN A 114 10.11 9.90 5.89
N SER A 115 10.01 10.76 4.88
CA SER A 115 9.57 12.14 5.04
C SER A 115 8.15 12.22 5.61
N ALA A 116 7.22 11.44 5.05
CA ALA A 116 5.83 11.41 5.49
C ALA A 116 5.71 10.92 6.95
N VAL A 117 6.42 9.86 7.33
CA VAL A 117 6.45 9.37 8.72
C VAL A 117 7.01 10.41 9.68
N LEU A 118 8.08 11.13 9.29
CA LEU A 118 8.67 12.18 10.12
C LEU A 118 7.74 13.38 10.29
N ALA A 119 7.02 13.77 9.23
CA ALA A 119 6.04 14.85 9.27
C ALA A 119 4.87 14.53 10.22
N CYS A 120 4.45 13.26 10.26
CA CYS A 120 3.31 12.82 11.07
C CYS A 120 3.66 12.31 12.47
N ARG A 121 4.94 12.36 12.87
CA ARG A 121 5.39 11.78 14.14
C ARG A 121 4.63 12.30 15.35
N ASP A 122 4.28 13.59 15.35
CA ASP A 122 3.64 14.21 16.51
C ASP A 122 2.14 13.85 16.61
N GLU A 123 1.56 13.23 15.57
CA GLU A 123 0.21 12.65 15.57
C GLU A 123 0.18 11.19 16.07
N ALA A 124 1.36 10.58 16.28
CA ALA A 124 1.44 9.23 16.80
C ALA A 124 0.85 9.15 18.22
N PRO A 125 0.07 8.10 18.55
CA PRO A 125 -0.52 7.99 19.87
C PRO A 125 0.58 7.90 20.93
N VAL A 126 0.36 8.59 22.05
CA VAL A 126 1.22 8.47 23.23
C VAL A 126 0.93 7.13 23.88
N THR A 127 1.72 6.12 23.56
CA THR A 127 1.62 4.82 24.22
C THR A 127 2.44 4.86 25.50
N THR A 128 1.86 4.44 26.62
CA THR A 128 2.56 4.35 27.92
C THR A 128 3.58 3.21 27.99
N SER A 129 4.13 2.79 26.86
CA SER A 129 5.12 1.72 26.75
C SER A 129 6.54 2.29 26.82
N ALA A 130 6.86 2.91 27.96
CA ALA A 130 8.23 3.18 28.40
C ALA A 130 8.27 3.36 29.93
N GLN A 131 8.05 2.25 30.65
CA GLN A 131 8.73 1.96 31.92
C GLN A 131 9.30 0.54 31.85
#